data_AF-A0A2M7TFR4-F1
#
_entry.id   AF-A0A2M7TFR4-F1
#
_cell.length_a   1.000
_cell.length_b   1.000
_cell.length_c   1.000
_cell.angle_alpha   90.00
_cell.angle_beta   90.00
_cell.angle_gamma   90.00
#
_symmetry.space_group_name_H-M   'P 1'
#
loop_
_entity.id
_entity.type
_entity.pdbx_description
1 polymer ?
#
loop_
_entity_poly.entity_id
_entity_poly.type
_entity_poly.pdbx_seq_one_letter_code
_entity_poly.pdbx_strand_id
1 'polypeptide(L)'
;MEMLETLKGAVSFIIKQNKEIGYIPHRFISITQNGNAGNLEEIISRLVLKAELLEEIEGQIKEHSDMITIEDLIMGEENNFGFSENVVEIARANLERFNQIRQDVQK
;
A
#
# COMPACT_ATOMS: atom_id res chain seq x y z
N MET A 1 11.92 -14.92 0.46
CA MET A 1 10.99 -13.82 0.14
C MET A 1 9.75 -14.51 -0.40
N GLU A 2 8.64 -14.50 0.35
CA GLU A 2 7.38 -15.06 -0.14
C GLU A 2 7.02 -14.29 -1.41
N MET A 3 6.92 -14.97 -2.55
CA MET A 3 6.48 -14.33 -3.79
C MET A 3 5.03 -13.88 -3.57
N LEU A 4 4.77 -12.58 -3.64
CA LEU A 4 3.43 -12.02 -3.50
C LEU A 4 2.72 -12.15 -4.85
N GLU A 5 2.58 -13.37 -5.36
CA GLU A 5 2.06 -13.64 -6.72
C GLU A 5 0.58 -13.23 -6.88
N THR A 6 -0.09 -12.82 -5.80
CA THR A 6 -1.50 -12.44 -5.82
C THR A 6 -1.75 -11.17 -5.00
N LEU A 7 -2.72 -10.37 -5.43
CA LEU A 7 -3.19 -9.19 -4.68
C LEU A 7 -3.64 -9.55 -3.26
N LYS A 8 -4.20 -10.74 -3.07
CA LYS A 8 -4.57 -11.23 -1.74
C LYS A 8 -3.33 -11.45 -0.86
N GLY A 9 -2.27 -12.03 -1.42
CA GLY A 9 -0.98 -12.18 -0.75
C GLY A 9 -0.41 -10.83 -0.35
N ALA A 10 -0.41 -9.87 -1.28
CA ALA A 10 0.04 -8.50 -1.07
C ALA A 10 -0.70 -7.81 0.09
N VAL A 11 -2.03 -7.86 0.08
CA VAL A 11 -2.85 -7.30 1.17
C VAL A 11 -2.57 -7.97 2.51
N SER A 12 -2.46 -9.30 2.51
CA SER A 12 -2.16 -10.06 3.73
C SER A 12 -0.79 -9.68 4.30
N PHE A 13 0.19 -9.48 3.43
CA PHE A 13 1.53 -9.05 3.80
C PHE A 13 1.55 -7.64 4.40
N ILE A 14 0.89 -6.66 3.78
CA ILE A 14 0.76 -5.29 4.32
C ILE A 14 0.15 -5.34 5.73
N ILE A 15 -0.95 -6.08 5.89
CA ILE A 15 -1.66 -6.16 7.17
C ILE A 15 -0.77 -6.79 8.23
N LYS A 16 -0.02 -7.83 7.88
CA LYS A 16 0.90 -8.51 8.81
C LYS A 16 2.05 -7.59 9.19
N GLN A 17 2.75 -7.00 8.22
CA GLN A 17 3.91 -6.17 8.47
C GLN A 17 3.56 -4.91 9.26
N ASN A 18 2.46 -4.23 8.90
CA ASN A 18 2.02 -3.04 9.62
C ASN A 18 1.70 -3.37 11.10
N LYS A 19 1.09 -4.53 11.36
CA LYS A 19 0.84 -4.99 12.74
C LYS A 19 2.13 -5.25 13.51
N GLU A 20 3.15 -5.81 12.87
CA GLU A 20 4.45 -6.09 13.49
C GLU A 20 5.19 -4.81 13.92
N ILE A 21 4.97 -3.70 13.22
CA ILE A 21 5.50 -2.36 13.56
C ILE A 21 4.55 -1.53 14.44
N GLY A 22 3.47 -2.13 14.95
CA GLY A 22 2.54 -1.50 15.90
C GLY A 22 1.39 -0.71 15.28
N TYR A 23 1.22 -0.72 13.96
CA TYR A 23 0.12 -0.05 13.26
C TYR A 23 -0.94 -1.04 12.77
N ILE A 24 -2.21 -0.83 13.15
CA ILE A 24 -3.32 -1.66 12.68
C ILE A 24 -4.13 -0.88 11.64
N PRO A 25 -4.01 -1.19 10.33
CA PRO A 25 -4.70 -0.44 9.29
C PRO A 25 -6.18 -0.86 9.18
N HIS A 26 -7.00 -0.56 10.19
CA HIS A 26 -8.39 -1.00 10.31
C HIS A 26 -9.23 -0.72 9.05
N ARG A 27 -9.08 0.47 8.49
CA ARG A 27 -9.79 0.88 7.28
C ARG A 27 -9.39 0.01 6.09
N PHE A 28 -8.09 -0.17 5.87
CA PHE A 28 -7.56 -1.02 4.80
C PHE A 28 -8.02 -2.48 4.95
N ILE A 29 -7.98 -3.03 6.17
CA ILE A 29 -8.47 -4.38 6.46
C ILE A 29 -9.96 -4.49 6.11
N SER A 30 -10.76 -3.51 6.52
CA SER A 30 -12.22 -3.52 6.31
C SER A 30 -12.58 -3.46 4.84
N ILE A 31 -12.01 -2.53 4.08
CA ILE A 31 -12.36 -2.34 2.67
C ILE A 31 -11.86 -3.47 1.77
N THR A 32 -10.68 -4.02 2.05
CA THR A 32 -10.14 -5.17 1.30
C THR A 32 -10.74 -6.50 1.76
N GLN A 33 -11.53 -6.49 2.84
CA GLN A 33 -12.01 -7.69 3.53
C GLN A 33 -10.85 -8.65 3.85
N ASN A 34 -9.74 -8.10 4.35
CA ASN A 34 -8.50 -8.84 4.59
C ASN A 34 -8.02 -9.60 3.34
N GLY A 35 -8.12 -8.96 2.17
CA GLY A 35 -7.75 -9.53 0.87
C GLY A 35 -8.77 -10.49 0.26
N ASN A 36 -9.99 -10.62 0.82
CA ASN A 36 -11.03 -11.52 0.32
C ASN A 36 -12.16 -10.81 -0.43
N ALA A 37 -12.07 -9.50 -0.62
CA ALA A 37 -13.09 -8.77 -1.37
C ALA A 37 -13.19 -9.29 -2.81
N GLY A 38 -14.40 -9.53 -3.30
CA GLY A 38 -14.64 -10.05 -4.66
C GLY A 38 -14.20 -9.09 -5.78
N ASN A 39 -14.08 -7.80 -5.49
CA ASN A 39 -13.61 -6.75 -6.39
C ASN A 39 -12.30 -6.11 -5.89
N LEU A 40 -11.37 -6.93 -5.37
CA LEU A 40 -10.15 -6.46 -4.73
C LEU A 40 -9.31 -5.52 -5.60
N GLU A 41 -9.15 -5.83 -6.88
CA GLU A 41 -8.41 -5.00 -7.84
C GLU A 41 -9.01 -3.59 -7.97
N GLU A 42 -10.33 -3.51 -8.07
CA GLU A 42 -11.05 -2.23 -8.14
C GLU A 42 -10.88 -1.43 -6.83
N ILE A 43 -10.95 -2.11 -5.68
CA ILE A 43 -10.73 -1.48 -4.38
C ILE A 43 -9.32 -0.89 -4.29
N ILE A 44 -8.29 -1.68 -4.65
CA ILE A 44 -6.90 -1.20 -4.60
C ILE A 44 -6.69 -0.03 -5.57
N SER A 45 -7.21 -0.12 -6.79
CA SER A 45 -7.16 0.96 -7.77
C SER A 45 -7.77 2.24 -7.22
N ARG A 46 -8.96 2.14 -6.59
CA ARG A 46 -9.62 3.30 -5.97
C ARG A 46 -8.81 3.86 -4.80
N LEU A 47 -8.13 3.04 -4.02
CA LEU A 47 -7.30 3.49 -2.90
C LEU A 47 -6.11 4.30 -3.38
N VAL A 48 -5.38 3.79 -4.37
CA VAL A 48 -4.22 4.46 -4.96
C VAL A 48 -4.62 5.79 -5.60
N LEU A 49 -5.75 5.82 -6.31
CA LEU A 49 -6.24 7.01 -7.01
C LEU A 49 -6.87 8.05 -6.08
N LYS A 50 -7.18 7.71 -4.83
CA LYS A 50 -7.93 8.57 -3.93
C LYS A 50 -6.99 9.46 -3.11
N ALA A 51 -6.79 10.68 -3.60
CA ALA A 51 -5.95 11.70 -2.97
C ALA A 51 -6.32 12.02 -1.50
N GLU A 52 -7.60 11.90 -1.12
CA GLU A 52 -8.05 12.15 0.26
C GLU A 52 -7.42 11.20 1.30
N LEU A 53 -6.92 10.04 0.87
CA LEU A 53 -6.27 9.07 1.76
C LEU A 53 -4.77 9.33 1.89
N LEU A 54 -4.22 10.18 1.02
CA LEU A 54 -2.79 10.39 0.92
C LEU A 54 -2.26 11.04 2.20
N GLU A 55 -2.90 12.09 2.71
CA GLU A 55 -2.49 12.76 3.95
C GLU A 55 -2.56 11.84 5.18
N GLU A 56 -3.58 10.96 5.24
CA GLU A 56 -3.73 9.96 6.31
C GLU A 56 -2.53 9.00 6.29
N ILE A 57 -2.20 8.47 5.11
CA ILE A 57 -1.08 7.54 4.93
C ILE A 57 0.26 8.23 5.24
N GLU A 58 0.45 9.47 4.81
CA GLU A 58 1.66 10.24 5.11
C GLU A 58 1.88 10.47 6.59
N GLY A 59 0.80 10.75 7.34
CA GLY A 59 0.86 10.84 8.80
C GLY A 59 1.33 9.53 9.42
N GLN A 60 0.77 8.41 8.96
CA GLN A 60 1.15 7.09 9.47
C GLN A 60 2.59 6.70 9.10
N ILE A 61 3.09 7.09 7.92
CA ILE A 61 4.49 6.86 7.53
C ILE A 61 5.45 7.68 8.40
N LYS A 62 5.06 8.89 8.83
CA LYS A 62 5.89 9.68 9.76
C LYS A 62 6.00 9.02 11.14
N GLU A 63 4.92 8.43 11.62
CA GLU A 63 4.87 7.72 12.91
C GLU A 63 5.52 6.33 12.84
N HIS A 64 5.39 5.66 11.69
CA HIS A 64 5.84 4.30 11.42
C HIS A 64 6.61 4.26 10.09
N SER A 65 7.86 4.73 10.09
CA SER A 65 8.68 4.89 8.86
C SER A 65 8.93 3.59 8.10
N ASP A 66 8.91 2.45 8.80
CA ASP A 66 9.04 1.12 8.21
C ASP A 66 7.72 0.57 7.65
N MET A 67 6.63 1.32 7.70
CA MET A 67 5.31 0.91 7.18
C MET A 67 5.35 0.65 5.68
N ILE A 68 4.87 -0.53 5.29
CA ILE A 68 4.70 -0.91 3.89
C ILE A 68 3.29 -0.52 3.42
N THR A 69 3.22 0.11 2.26
CA THR A 69 1.96 0.49 1.61
C THR A 69 1.66 -0.40 0.41
N ILE A 70 0.50 -0.20 -0.21
CA ILE A 70 0.16 -0.96 -1.42
C ILE A 70 0.99 -0.52 -2.62
N GLU A 71 1.42 0.75 -2.64
CA GLU A 71 2.30 1.31 -3.67
C GLU A 71 3.68 0.66 -3.67
N ASP A 72 4.25 0.37 -2.49
CA ASP A 72 5.50 -0.40 -2.38
C ASP A 72 5.37 -1.75 -3.07
N LEU A 73 4.25 -2.45 -2.86
CA LEU A 73 4.02 -3.77 -3.43
C LEU A 73 3.70 -3.72 -4.92
N ILE A 74 2.88 -2.76 -5.36
CA ILE A 74 2.59 -2.56 -6.79
C ILE A 74 3.89 -2.33 -7.55
N MET A 75 4.80 -1.51 -7.04
CA MET A 75 6.07 -1.21 -7.69
C MET A 75 7.13 -2.32 -7.54
N GLY A 76 7.00 -3.18 -6.53
CA GLY A 76 7.91 -4.30 -6.28
C GLY A 76 7.66 -5.56 -7.12
N GLU A 77 6.47 -5.70 -7.71
CA GLU A 77 6.10 -6.85 -8.54
C GLU A 77 6.34 -6.61 -10.03
N GLU A 78 6.86 -7.63 -10.75
CA GLU A 78 7.31 -7.52 -12.15
C GLU A 78 6.23 -7.02 -13.13
N ASN A 79 4.96 -7.33 -12.87
CA ASN A 79 3.82 -6.93 -13.72
C ASN A 79 2.85 -5.97 -13.03
N ASN A 80 3.23 -5.36 -11.91
CA ASN A 80 2.38 -4.46 -11.14
C ASN A 80 0.97 -5.04 -10.86
N PHE A 81 0.88 -6.36 -10.62
CA PHE A 81 -0.37 -7.11 -10.49
C PHE A 81 -1.38 -7.01 -11.65
N GLY A 82 -0.96 -6.51 -12.82
CA GLY A 82 -1.85 -6.29 -13.96
C GLY A 82 -2.68 -5.01 -13.87
N PHE A 83 -2.37 -4.09 -12.95
CA PHE A 83 -3.07 -2.80 -12.88
C PHE A 83 -2.87 -1.97 -14.15
N SER A 84 -3.87 -1.13 -14.46
CA SER A 84 -3.76 -0.17 -15.57
C SER A 84 -2.60 0.81 -15.39
N GLU A 85 -2.03 1.30 -16.49
CA GLU A 85 -0.92 2.25 -16.49
C GLU A 85 -1.18 3.49 -15.62
N ASN A 86 -2.40 4.05 -15.67
CA ASN A 86 -2.81 5.17 -14.82
C ASN A 86 -2.69 4.86 -13.32
N VAL A 87 -3.05 3.65 -12.88
CA VAL A 87 -2.89 3.25 -11.47
C VAL A 87 -1.41 3.10 -11.13
N VAL A 88 -0.61 2.54 -12.03
CA VAL A 88 0.84 2.34 -11.83
C VAL A 88 1.57 3.69 -11.74
N GLU A 89 1.23 4.66 -12.59
CA GLU A 89 1.83 6.00 -12.56
C GLU A 89 1.52 6.73 -11.25
N ILE A 90 0.27 6.67 -10.79
CA ILE A 90 -0.12 7.29 -9.51
C ILE A 90 0.53 6.54 -8.34
N ALA A 91 0.59 5.21 -8.37
CA ALA A 91 1.28 4.43 -7.35
C ALA A 91 2.76 4.80 -7.27
N ARG A 92 3.43 4.99 -8.41
CA ARG A 92 4.83 5.43 -8.47
C ARG A 92 5.00 6.82 -7.85
N ALA A 93 4.17 7.78 -8.22
CA ALA A 93 4.24 9.14 -7.69
C ALA A 93 4.00 9.18 -6.16
N ASN A 94 3.01 8.42 -5.68
CA ASN A 94 2.75 8.26 -4.25
C ASN A 94 3.94 7.61 -3.54
N LEU A 95 4.53 6.56 -4.11
CA LEU A 95 5.69 5.87 -3.54
C LEU A 95 6.91 6.79 -3.42
N GLU A 96 7.20 7.60 -4.44
CA GLU A 96 8.28 8.60 -4.37
C GLU A 96 8.07 9.59 -3.22
N ARG A 97 6.83 10.07 -3.07
CA ARG A 97 6.45 10.96 -1.97
C ARG A 97 6.59 10.29 -0.60
N PHE A 98 6.16 9.04 -0.48
CA PHE A 98 6.29 8.25 0.75
C PHE A 98 7.75 8.00 1.12
N ASN A 99 8.59 7.63 0.15
CA ASN A 99 10.02 7.44 0.36
C ASN A 99 10.72 8.72 0.80
N GLN A 100 10.33 9.88 0.25
CA GLN A 100 10.86 11.16 0.71
C GLN A 100 10.52 11.40 2.19
N ILE A 101 9.27 11.15 2.60
CA ILE A 101 8.85 11.29 4.00
C ILE A 101 9.63 10.35 4.91
N ARG A 102 9.80 9.07 4.51
CA ARG A 102 10.61 8.08 5.25
C ARG A 102 12.04 8.57 5.46
N GLN A 103 12.67 9.14 4.43
CA GLN A 103 14.02 9.69 4.54
C GLN A 103 14.10 10.91 5.47
N ASP A 104 13.07 11.76 5.47
CA ASP A 104 13.08 12.97 6.28
C ASP A 104 12.87 12.71 7.77
N VAL A 105 12.21 11.62 8.15
CA VAL A 105 12.06 11.21 9.56
C VAL A 105 13.23 10.40 10.11
N GLN A 106 14.10 9.88 9.24
CA GLN A 106 15.31 9.13 9.64
C GLN A 106 16.56 10.02 9.83
N LYS A 107 16.46 11.31 9.50
CA LYS A 107 17.52 12.33 9.74
C LYS A 107 17.44 12.86 11.17
#